data_AF-A0A0D3K122-F1
#
_entry.id   AF-A0A0D3K122-F1
#
_cell.length_a   1.000
_cell.length_b   1.000
_cell.length_c   1.000
_cell.angle_alpha   90.00
_cell.angle_beta   90.00
_cell.angle_gamma   90.00
#
_symmetry.space_group_name_H-M   'P 1'
#
loop_
_entity.id
_entity.type
_entity.pdbx_description
1 polymer ?
#
loop_
_entity_poly.entity_id
_entity_poly.type
_entity_poly.pdbx_seq_one_letter_code
_entity_poly.pdbx_strand_id
1 'polypeptide(L)'
;MRARFLLASLRALAALLVVSVSSASNAKGQAFLDGNKGAAGVVVLPSGLQYKVLKAATNQSAPRPSAGTPCQCHYEGRLLDGTVFDSSRKRGSPTTFAPSQALQLMRAGDRWELYIPSELAYGSRGAGGKIGADEVLIFDLELLSLNTGGVGPVMAVMSTPVLGPLAPWHLVLLALLAYRFMGGGGGGRKVAASHILVKEEEVCEKLKAELADKAGDAEAQRIQ
;
A
#
# COMPACT_ATOMS: atom_id res chain seq x y z
N MET A 1 43.17 -29.93 45.45
CA MET A 1 42.86 -29.68 44.02
C MET A 1 41.57 -30.41 43.66
N ARG A 2 40.75 -29.85 42.75
CA ARG A 2 39.61 -30.48 42.04
C ARG A 2 38.23 -30.37 42.71
N ALA A 3 37.61 -29.20 42.62
CA ALA A 3 36.15 -29.03 42.70
C ALA A 3 35.70 -27.73 42.01
N ARG A 4 36.02 -27.62 40.71
CA ARG A 4 35.40 -26.70 39.75
C ARG A 4 35.17 -27.59 38.51
N PHE A 5 34.14 -27.32 37.71
CA PHE A 5 33.69 -28.11 36.55
C PHE A 5 32.59 -29.15 36.82
N LEU A 6 31.39 -28.71 37.24
CA LEU A 6 30.18 -29.55 37.12
C LEU A 6 28.92 -28.82 36.63
N LEU A 7 29.02 -27.66 35.97
CA LEU A 7 27.84 -26.89 35.55
C LEU A 7 27.92 -26.30 34.12
N ALA A 8 28.66 -26.94 33.20
CA ALA A 8 28.87 -26.38 31.86
C ALA A 8 28.66 -27.39 30.71
N SER A 9 27.65 -28.27 30.76
CA SER A 9 27.41 -29.19 29.64
C SER A 9 25.95 -29.44 29.24
N LEU A 10 24.95 -28.82 29.87
CA LEU A 10 23.53 -29.07 29.54
C LEU A 10 22.85 -27.93 28.75
N ARG A 11 23.52 -27.40 27.71
CA ARG A 11 22.93 -26.44 26.76
C ARG A 11 23.31 -26.71 25.30
N ALA A 12 23.68 -27.93 24.95
CA ALA A 12 24.10 -28.30 23.59
C ALA A 12 23.26 -29.44 22.98
N LEU A 13 21.97 -29.55 23.32
CA LEU A 13 21.09 -30.58 22.77
C LEU A 13 19.75 -30.02 22.26
N ALA A 14 19.78 -28.88 21.56
CA ALA A 14 18.61 -28.33 20.86
C ALA A 14 19.01 -27.53 19.61
N ALA A 15 19.98 -28.02 18.83
CA ALA A 15 20.42 -27.35 17.60
C ALA A 15 20.80 -28.34 16.48
N LEU A 16 20.13 -29.48 16.39
CA LEU A 16 20.31 -30.38 15.26
C LEU A 16 18.95 -30.96 14.86
N LEU A 17 18.25 -30.22 14.00
CA LEU A 17 17.63 -30.70 12.76
C LEU A 17 16.49 -29.76 12.33
N VAL A 18 16.80 -28.48 12.06
CA VAL A 18 16.02 -27.80 11.02
C VAL A 18 16.62 -28.30 9.71
N VAL A 19 16.16 -29.47 9.25
CA VAL A 19 16.28 -29.80 7.82
C VAL A 19 15.43 -28.74 7.12
N SER A 20 16.09 -27.69 6.64
CA SER A 20 15.55 -26.85 5.60
C SER A 20 15.25 -27.79 4.44
N VAL A 21 13.98 -28.15 4.27
CA VAL A 21 13.51 -28.77 3.02
C VAL A 21 13.61 -27.67 1.96
N SER A 22 14.82 -27.43 1.50
CA SER A 22 15.05 -26.74 0.24
C SER A 22 15.04 -27.84 -0.81
N SER A 23 13.87 -28.14 -1.35
CA SER A 23 13.77 -28.92 -2.59
C SER A 23 14.37 -28.07 -3.71
N ALA A 24 15.71 -28.08 -3.77
CA ALA A 24 16.51 -27.20 -4.59
C ALA A 24 16.04 -27.25 -6.04
N SER A 25 16.05 -26.09 -6.69
CA SER A 25 15.87 -26.03 -8.14
C SER A 25 16.87 -26.94 -8.84
N ASN A 26 16.53 -27.37 -10.04
CA ASN A 26 17.39 -28.25 -10.83
C ASN A 26 18.81 -27.65 -10.95
N ALA A 27 19.82 -28.50 -11.16
CA ALA A 27 21.22 -28.07 -11.10
C ALA A 27 21.53 -26.85 -11.99
N LYS A 28 20.87 -26.74 -13.15
CA LYS A 28 20.99 -25.59 -14.05
C LYS A 28 20.42 -24.30 -13.44
N GLY A 29 19.23 -24.39 -12.84
CA GLY A 29 18.58 -23.27 -12.20
C GLY A 29 19.27 -22.82 -10.92
N GLN A 30 19.76 -23.77 -10.12
CA GLN A 30 20.56 -23.43 -8.94
C GLN A 30 21.85 -22.69 -9.34
N ALA A 31 22.59 -23.19 -10.35
CA ALA A 31 23.78 -22.52 -10.85
C ALA A 31 23.49 -21.11 -11.41
N PHE A 32 22.37 -20.95 -12.12
CA PHE A 32 21.92 -19.64 -12.60
C PHE A 32 21.63 -18.69 -11.43
N LEU A 33 20.84 -19.15 -10.44
CA LEU A 33 20.50 -18.34 -9.27
C LEU A 33 21.76 -17.95 -8.50
N ASP A 34 22.71 -18.85 -8.29
CA ASP A 34 23.94 -18.56 -7.56
C ASP A 34 24.85 -17.56 -8.29
N GLY A 35 24.94 -17.64 -9.62
CA GLY A 35 25.63 -16.62 -10.41
C GLY A 35 24.91 -15.27 -10.41
N ASN A 36 23.57 -15.28 -10.44
CA ASN A 36 22.77 -14.08 -10.56
C ASN A 36 22.71 -13.25 -9.25
N LYS A 37 22.92 -13.86 -8.07
CA LYS A 37 23.02 -13.14 -6.78
C LYS A 37 24.09 -12.05 -6.78
N GLY A 38 25.16 -12.22 -7.56
CA GLY A 38 26.25 -11.26 -7.67
C GLY A 38 26.06 -10.20 -8.76
N ALA A 39 25.00 -10.28 -9.56
CA ALA A 39 24.78 -9.36 -10.66
C ALA A 39 24.33 -7.97 -10.16
N ALA A 40 24.75 -6.92 -10.88
CA ALA A 40 24.45 -5.55 -10.51
C ALA A 40 22.92 -5.28 -10.49
N GLY A 41 22.43 -4.79 -9.34
CA GLY A 41 21.02 -4.46 -9.15
C GLY A 41 20.10 -5.65 -8.84
N VAL A 42 20.65 -6.85 -8.63
CA VAL A 42 19.90 -8.00 -8.13
C VAL A 42 19.84 -7.95 -6.60
N VAL A 43 18.63 -8.07 -6.06
CA VAL A 43 18.37 -8.16 -4.62
C VAL A 43 17.84 -9.55 -4.31
N VAL A 44 18.40 -10.18 -3.28
CA VAL A 44 18.04 -11.52 -2.83
C VAL A 44 17.22 -11.40 -1.55
N LEU A 45 16.04 -12.01 -1.55
CA LEU A 45 15.16 -12.07 -0.38
C LEU A 45 15.47 -13.31 0.48
N PRO A 46 15.11 -13.30 1.78
CA PRO A 46 15.29 -14.45 2.65
C PRO A 46 14.59 -15.72 2.19
N SER A 47 13.54 -15.59 1.37
CA SER A 47 12.82 -16.71 0.75
C SER A 47 13.58 -17.35 -0.43
N GLY A 48 14.74 -16.82 -0.83
CA GLY A 48 15.49 -17.27 -2.00
C GLY A 48 15.03 -16.63 -3.32
N LEU A 49 13.93 -15.87 -3.29
CA LEU A 49 13.47 -15.06 -4.42
C LEU A 49 14.50 -13.98 -4.75
N GLN A 50 14.85 -13.83 -6.02
CA GLN A 50 15.71 -12.75 -6.46
C GLN A 50 14.93 -11.82 -7.38
N TYR A 51 15.23 -10.53 -7.33
CA TYR A 51 14.62 -9.57 -8.24
C TYR A 51 15.58 -8.48 -8.67
N LYS A 52 15.31 -7.91 -9.84
CA LYS A 52 16.02 -6.77 -10.40
C LYS A 52 15.03 -5.69 -10.79
N VAL A 53 15.27 -4.48 -10.32
CA VAL A 53 14.43 -3.32 -10.69
C VAL A 53 14.84 -2.85 -12.09
N LEU A 54 13.95 -3.00 -13.08
CA LEU A 54 14.18 -2.51 -14.45
C LEU A 54 13.72 -1.06 -14.59
N LYS A 55 12.56 -0.74 -14.01
CA LYS A 55 11.99 0.61 -13.98
C LYS A 55 11.35 0.86 -12.63
N ALA A 56 11.75 1.96 -12.00
CA ALA A 56 11.09 2.44 -10.80
C ALA A 56 9.81 3.22 -11.18
N ALA A 57 8.79 3.09 -10.35
CA ALA A 57 7.54 3.83 -10.44
C ALA A 57 7.81 5.33 -10.36
N THR A 58 7.10 6.10 -11.18
CA THR A 58 7.16 7.56 -11.15
C THR A 58 6.73 8.12 -9.79
N ASN A 59 5.72 7.50 -9.17
CA ASN A 59 5.23 7.89 -7.86
C ASN A 59 5.79 6.97 -6.77
N GLN A 60 6.90 7.41 -6.15
CA GLN A 60 7.52 6.69 -5.03
C GLN A 60 6.72 6.79 -3.72
N SER A 61 5.66 7.60 -3.66
CA SER A 61 4.74 7.68 -2.52
C SER A 61 3.51 6.80 -2.70
N ALA A 62 3.35 6.16 -3.87
CA ALA A 62 2.21 5.28 -4.14
C ALA A 62 2.16 4.13 -3.13
N PRO A 63 0.95 3.75 -2.65
CA PRO A 63 0.82 2.64 -1.71
C PRO A 63 1.34 1.34 -2.31
N ARG A 64 1.87 0.48 -1.45
CA ARG A 64 2.22 -0.91 -1.82
C ARG A 64 1.00 -1.81 -1.60
N PRO A 65 0.82 -2.86 -2.41
CA PRO A 65 -0.29 -3.78 -2.20
C PRO A 65 -0.15 -4.52 -0.88
N SER A 66 -1.25 -4.58 -0.13
CA SER A 66 -1.36 -5.48 1.01
C SER A 66 -1.57 -6.92 0.52
N ALA A 67 -1.29 -7.93 1.35
CA ALA A 67 -1.45 -9.35 0.98
C ALA A 67 -2.84 -9.73 0.44
N GLY A 68 -3.89 -8.94 0.75
CA GLY A 68 -5.26 -9.18 0.29
C GLY A 68 -5.70 -8.33 -0.91
N THR A 69 -4.86 -7.41 -1.41
CA THR A 69 -5.25 -6.49 -2.48
C THR A 69 -4.94 -7.07 -3.86
N PRO A 70 -5.95 -7.36 -4.70
CA PRO A 70 -5.71 -7.84 -6.05
C PRO A 70 -4.96 -6.78 -6.87
N CYS A 71 -3.95 -7.19 -7.62
CA CYS A 71 -3.09 -6.30 -8.40
C CYS A 71 -3.26 -6.57 -9.89
N GLN A 72 -3.55 -5.55 -10.68
CA GLN A 72 -3.50 -5.66 -12.13
C GLN A 72 -2.08 -5.49 -12.61
N CYS A 73 -1.55 -6.52 -13.27
CA CYS A 73 -0.18 -6.55 -13.74
C CYS A 73 -0.13 -6.95 -15.22
N HIS A 74 0.83 -6.38 -15.94
CA HIS A 74 1.38 -7.03 -17.12
C HIS A 74 2.57 -7.87 -16.73
N TYR A 75 2.61 -9.09 -17.23
CA TYR A 75 3.70 -10.01 -17.04
C TYR A 75 4.06 -10.77 -18.31
N GLU A 76 5.32 -11.21 -18.35
CA GLU A 76 5.82 -12.21 -19.26
C GLU A 76 6.70 -13.21 -18.48
N GLY A 77 6.27 -14.48 -18.50
CA GLY A 77 6.98 -15.59 -17.87
C GLY A 77 7.79 -16.37 -18.91
N ARG A 78 9.08 -16.53 -18.63
CA ARG A 78 10.02 -17.29 -19.45
C ARG A 78 10.82 -18.27 -18.60
N LEU A 79 11.23 -19.36 -19.23
CA LEU A 79 12.16 -20.32 -18.67
C LEU A 79 13.61 -19.83 -18.86
N LEU A 80 14.57 -20.52 -18.23
CA LEU A 80 16.00 -20.20 -18.37
C LEU A 80 16.54 -20.35 -19.80
N ASP A 81 15.90 -21.18 -20.61
CA ASP A 81 16.22 -21.37 -22.04
C ASP A 81 15.68 -20.24 -22.94
N GLY A 82 14.92 -19.29 -22.38
CA GLY A 82 14.26 -18.21 -23.10
C GLY A 82 12.85 -18.57 -23.62
N THR A 83 12.37 -19.79 -23.39
CA THR A 83 11.04 -20.21 -23.79
C THR A 83 9.98 -19.45 -22.99
N VAL A 84 9.18 -18.64 -23.68
CA VAL A 84 8.02 -17.94 -23.09
C VAL A 84 6.87 -18.94 -22.92
N PHE A 85 6.53 -19.26 -21.67
CA PHE A 85 5.41 -20.15 -21.37
C PHE A 85 4.10 -19.39 -21.24
N ASP A 86 4.15 -18.14 -20.76
CA ASP A 86 2.96 -17.32 -20.55
C ASP A 86 3.28 -15.82 -20.70
N SER A 87 2.37 -15.05 -21.32
CA SER A 87 2.53 -13.61 -21.50
C SER A 87 1.16 -12.93 -21.59
N SER A 88 0.88 -12.04 -20.65
CA SER A 88 -0.30 -11.17 -20.69
C SER A 88 -0.26 -10.18 -21.84
N ARG A 89 0.95 -9.72 -22.24
CA ARG A 89 1.13 -8.78 -23.34
C ARG A 89 0.70 -9.40 -24.67
N LYS A 90 1.01 -10.68 -24.88
CA LYS A 90 0.54 -11.44 -26.05
C LYS A 90 -0.97 -11.63 -26.08
N ARG A 91 -1.63 -11.67 -24.91
CA ARG A 91 -3.10 -11.72 -24.81
C ARG A 91 -3.76 -10.36 -24.99
N GLY A 92 -3.01 -9.27 -24.92
CA GLY A 92 -3.54 -7.91 -25.06
C GLY A 92 -4.32 -7.40 -23.86
N SER A 93 -4.42 -8.16 -22.76
CA SER A 93 -5.15 -7.76 -21.55
C SER A 93 -4.32 -7.98 -20.28
N PRO A 94 -4.35 -7.03 -19.32
CA PRO A 94 -3.77 -7.23 -17.99
C PRO A 94 -4.39 -8.43 -17.28
N THR A 95 -3.64 -9.03 -16.38
CA THR A 95 -4.14 -10.13 -15.54
C THR A 95 -4.08 -9.71 -14.07
N THR A 96 -5.14 -10.02 -13.33
CA THR A 96 -5.23 -9.75 -11.91
C THR A 96 -4.59 -10.90 -11.15
N PHE A 97 -3.58 -10.59 -10.34
CA PHE A 97 -2.92 -11.56 -9.46
C PHE A 97 -3.10 -11.20 -7.99
N ALA A 98 -3.10 -12.24 -7.16
CA ALA A 98 -2.88 -12.07 -5.73
C ALA A 98 -1.42 -11.63 -5.49
N PRO A 99 -1.17 -10.70 -4.55
CA PRO A 99 0.16 -10.14 -4.36
C PRO A 99 1.09 -11.15 -3.68
N SER A 100 2.07 -11.64 -4.46
CA SER A 100 3.20 -12.41 -3.95
C SER A 100 4.14 -11.54 -3.10
N GLN A 101 5.09 -12.17 -2.41
CA GLN A 101 6.08 -11.48 -1.57
C GLN A 101 6.81 -10.35 -2.33
N ALA A 102 7.13 -10.54 -3.62
CA ALA A 102 7.72 -9.49 -4.45
C ALA A 102 6.74 -8.38 -4.80
N LEU A 103 5.50 -8.71 -5.18
CA LEU A 103 4.50 -7.71 -5.55
C LEU A 103 4.19 -6.76 -4.38
N GLN A 104 4.22 -7.25 -3.14
CA GLN A 104 4.03 -6.43 -1.93
C GLN A 104 5.14 -5.39 -1.71
N LEU A 105 6.30 -5.55 -2.36
CA LEU A 105 7.39 -4.58 -2.31
C LEU A 105 7.31 -3.54 -3.44
N MET A 106 6.59 -3.87 -4.51
CA MET A 106 6.39 -3.04 -5.71
C MET A 106 5.33 -1.96 -5.50
N ARG A 107 5.42 -0.92 -6.31
CA ARG A 107 4.48 0.20 -6.42
C ARG A 107 3.89 0.24 -7.82
N ALA A 108 2.71 0.83 -7.97
CA ALA A 108 2.09 0.99 -9.28
C ALA A 108 3.01 1.80 -10.22
N GLY A 109 3.33 1.22 -11.37
CA GLY A 109 4.28 1.72 -12.37
C GLY A 109 5.68 1.10 -12.30
N ASP A 110 5.98 0.29 -11.28
CA ASP A 110 7.23 -0.46 -11.23
C ASP A 110 7.26 -1.59 -12.27
N ARG A 111 8.42 -1.77 -12.92
CA ARG A 111 8.71 -2.94 -13.76
C ARG A 111 9.94 -3.65 -13.23
N TRP A 112 9.78 -4.88 -12.75
CA TRP A 112 10.83 -5.68 -12.15
C TRP A 112 10.98 -7.00 -12.91
N GLU A 113 12.21 -7.50 -12.96
CA GLU A 113 12.51 -8.86 -13.39
C GLU A 113 12.70 -9.74 -12.16
N LEU A 114 11.83 -10.72 -11.95
CA LEU A 114 11.88 -11.66 -10.85
C LEU A 114 12.51 -12.98 -11.32
N TYR A 115 13.36 -13.56 -10.49
CA TYR A 115 13.91 -14.91 -10.65
C TYR A 115 13.39 -15.76 -9.50
N ILE A 116 12.46 -16.66 -9.83
CA ILE A 116 11.68 -17.45 -8.87
C ILE A 116 12.26 -18.86 -8.81
N PRO A 117 12.82 -19.29 -7.66
CA PRO A 117 13.23 -20.68 -7.48
C PRO A 117 12.02 -21.61 -7.59
N SER A 118 12.26 -22.85 -8.03
CA SER A 118 11.19 -23.84 -8.22
C SER A 118 10.31 -24.03 -6.99
N GLU A 119 10.90 -23.97 -5.79
CA GLU A 119 10.22 -24.07 -4.49
C GLU A 119 9.09 -23.05 -4.30
N LEU A 120 9.27 -21.84 -4.82
CA LEU A 120 8.28 -20.76 -4.77
C LEU A 120 7.37 -20.71 -6.00
N ALA A 121 7.60 -21.61 -6.96
CA ALA A 121 6.86 -21.72 -8.22
C ALA A 121 6.04 -23.03 -8.26
N TYR A 122 6.43 -23.99 -9.11
CA TYR A 122 5.71 -25.24 -9.33
C TYR A 122 6.40 -26.48 -8.72
N GLY A 123 7.57 -26.30 -8.11
CA GLY A 123 8.37 -27.34 -7.46
C GLY A 123 8.65 -28.55 -8.36
N SER A 124 8.77 -29.71 -7.74
CA SER A 124 9.03 -30.99 -8.42
C SER A 124 7.85 -31.49 -9.26
N ARG A 125 6.65 -30.95 -9.05
CA ARG A 125 5.45 -31.33 -9.80
C ARG A 125 5.42 -30.68 -11.19
N GLY A 126 6.05 -29.51 -11.34
CA GLY A 126 5.94 -28.70 -12.56
C GLY A 126 4.50 -28.28 -12.86
N ALA A 127 4.29 -27.67 -14.02
CA ALA A 127 2.95 -27.26 -14.47
C ALA A 127 2.34 -28.22 -15.50
N GLY A 128 2.92 -29.42 -15.69
CA GLY A 128 2.42 -30.46 -16.61
C GLY A 128 2.41 -30.04 -18.09
N GLY A 129 3.09 -28.95 -18.44
CA GLY A 129 3.14 -28.39 -19.79
C GLY A 129 4.56 -28.01 -20.16
N LYS A 130 4.78 -26.74 -20.48
CA LYS A 130 6.11 -26.21 -20.82
C LYS A 130 7.06 -26.12 -19.62
N ILE A 131 6.51 -26.06 -18.40
CA ILE A 131 7.30 -25.91 -17.17
C ILE A 131 7.57 -27.30 -16.60
N GLY A 132 8.84 -27.69 -16.61
CA GLY A 132 9.33 -28.95 -16.08
C GLY A 132 9.36 -29.00 -14.55
N ALA A 133 9.78 -30.15 -14.03
CA ALA A 133 10.05 -30.32 -12.60
C ALA A 133 11.27 -29.50 -12.18
N ASP A 134 11.17 -28.86 -11.01
CA ASP A 134 12.25 -28.11 -10.36
C ASP A 134 12.86 -26.99 -11.23
N GLU A 135 12.06 -26.40 -12.12
CA GLU A 135 12.52 -25.29 -12.97
C GLU A 135 12.43 -23.93 -12.28
N VAL A 136 13.47 -23.11 -12.50
CA VAL A 136 13.48 -21.69 -12.14
C VAL A 136 12.75 -20.91 -13.21
N LEU A 137 11.90 -19.99 -12.78
CA LEU A 137 11.12 -19.14 -13.67
C LEU A 137 11.64 -17.70 -13.63
N ILE A 138 11.71 -17.08 -14.79
CA ILE A 138 12.01 -15.65 -14.91
C ILE A 138 10.72 -14.93 -15.30
N PHE A 139 10.33 -13.93 -14.52
CA PHE A 139 9.15 -13.13 -14.79
C PHE A 139 9.52 -11.66 -14.97
N ASP A 140 9.18 -11.08 -16.10
CA ASP A 140 9.15 -9.63 -16.28
C ASP A 140 7.76 -9.12 -15.90
N LEU A 141 7.65 -8.42 -14.78
CA LEU A 141 6.41 -7.97 -14.18
C LEU A 141 6.36 -6.45 -14.14
N GLU A 142 5.27 -5.90 -14.66
CA GLU A 142 4.91 -4.48 -14.63
C GLU A 142 3.60 -4.32 -13.87
N LEU A 143 3.66 -3.65 -12.72
CA LEU A 143 2.48 -3.39 -11.90
C LEU A 143 1.75 -2.17 -12.45
N LEU A 144 0.51 -2.33 -12.90
CA LEU A 144 -0.26 -1.23 -13.48
C LEU A 144 -1.05 -0.47 -12.41
N SER A 145 -1.86 -1.21 -11.66
CA SER A 145 -2.75 -0.63 -10.65
C SER A 145 -3.08 -1.62 -9.55
N LEU A 146 -3.41 -1.06 -8.39
CA LEU A 146 -3.93 -1.81 -7.25
C LEU A 146 -5.46 -1.76 -7.30
N ASN A 147 -6.11 -2.92 -7.25
CA ASN A 147 -7.54 -3.00 -7.07
C ASN A 147 -7.88 -2.89 -5.58
N THR A 148 -7.49 -1.76 -4.98
CA THR A 148 -7.99 -1.31 -3.69
C THR A 148 -9.41 -0.85 -3.91
N GLY A 149 -10.38 -1.76 -3.81
CA GLY A 149 -11.78 -1.38 -3.72
C GLY A 149 -11.99 -0.48 -2.51
N GLY A 150 -11.99 0.84 -2.70
CA GLY A 150 -12.42 1.83 -1.71
C GLY A 150 -11.61 1.94 -0.40
N VAL A 151 -10.50 1.23 -0.23
CA VAL A 151 -9.63 1.37 0.95
C VAL A 151 -8.28 1.95 0.54
N GLY A 152 -8.24 3.28 0.42
CA GLY A 152 -6.99 4.02 0.50
C GLY A 152 -6.31 3.82 1.87
N PRO A 153 -5.08 4.32 2.06
CA PRO A 153 -4.38 4.19 3.33
C PRO A 153 -5.12 4.99 4.41
N VAL A 154 -5.94 4.31 5.22
CA VAL A 154 -6.63 4.89 6.40
C VAL A 154 -5.66 5.35 7.51
N MET A 155 -4.35 5.22 7.30
CA MET A 155 -3.34 5.57 8.31
C MET A 155 -2.71 6.97 8.12
N ALA A 156 -3.16 7.77 7.15
CA ALA A 156 -2.63 9.13 6.92
C ALA A 156 -3.56 10.28 7.37
N VAL A 157 -4.71 10.00 8.01
CA VAL A 157 -5.70 11.05 8.37
C VAL A 157 -5.84 11.34 9.86
N MET A 158 -4.93 10.86 10.73
CA MET A 158 -5.08 11.08 12.19
C MET A 158 -3.85 11.65 12.92
N SER A 159 -2.87 12.23 12.24
CA SER A 159 -1.73 12.89 12.90
C SER A 159 -1.41 14.30 12.43
N THR A 160 -2.22 14.91 11.56
CA THR A 160 -2.26 16.36 11.47
C THR A 160 -3.24 16.88 12.51
N PRO A 161 -2.81 17.62 13.56
CA PRO A 161 -3.75 18.43 14.29
C PRO A 161 -4.37 19.39 13.26
N VAL A 162 -5.68 19.25 13.03
CA VAL A 162 -6.53 20.31 12.48
C VAL A 162 -6.59 21.42 13.54
N LEU A 163 -5.45 22.05 13.78
CA LEU A 163 -5.32 23.23 14.59
C LEU A 163 -4.34 24.12 13.84
N GLY A 164 -4.85 24.73 12.77
CA GLY A 164 -4.27 25.99 12.31
C GLY A 164 -4.21 26.99 13.48
N PRO A 165 -3.38 28.04 13.39
CA PRO A 165 -3.26 29.03 14.45
C PRO A 165 -4.66 29.49 14.86
N LEU A 166 -5.00 29.36 16.14
CA LEU A 166 -6.31 29.74 16.68
C LEU A 166 -6.58 31.18 16.26
N ALA A 167 -7.43 31.33 15.24
CA ALA A 167 -7.81 32.64 14.78
C ALA A 167 -8.49 33.39 15.94
N PRO A 168 -8.20 34.68 16.13
CA PRO A 168 -8.56 35.43 17.35
C PRO A 168 -10.05 35.41 17.69
N TRP A 169 -10.91 35.09 16.72
CA TRP A 169 -12.35 34.90 16.93
C TRP A 169 -12.72 33.68 17.80
N HIS A 170 -11.89 32.63 17.88
CA HIS A 170 -12.12 31.50 18.79
C HIS A 170 -11.97 31.90 20.26
N LEU A 171 -11.03 32.80 20.57
CA LEU A 171 -10.87 33.36 21.92
C LEU A 171 -12.06 34.27 22.28
N VAL A 172 -12.59 35.02 21.31
CA VAL A 172 -13.80 35.84 21.49
C VAL A 172 -15.04 34.96 21.74
N LEU A 173 -15.15 33.82 21.04
CA LEU A 173 -16.25 32.86 21.24
C LEU A 173 -16.17 32.20 22.62
N LEU A 174 -14.98 31.81 23.07
CA LEU A 174 -14.76 31.25 24.41
C LEU A 174 -15.01 32.29 25.52
N ALA A 175 -14.62 33.55 25.31
CA ALA A 175 -14.91 34.65 26.22
C ALA A 175 -16.42 34.95 26.31
N LEU A 176 -17.16 34.90 25.20
CA LEU A 176 -18.62 35.04 25.16
C LEU A 176 -19.34 33.87 25.83
N LEU A 177 -18.86 32.64 25.65
CA LEU A 177 -19.37 31.45 26.33
C LEU A 177 -19.13 31.53 27.85
N ALA A 178 -17.95 31.98 28.27
CA ALA A 178 -17.65 32.23 29.68
C ALA A 178 -18.53 33.35 30.27
N TYR A 179 -18.75 34.44 29.52
CA TYR A 179 -19.61 35.55 29.93
C TYR A 179 -21.09 35.12 30.08
N ARG A 180 -21.56 34.22 29.21
CA ARG A 180 -22.91 33.62 29.29
C ARG A 180 -23.08 32.73 30.53
N PHE A 181 -22.02 32.09 30.99
CA PHE A 181 -22.06 31.16 32.13
C PHE A 181 -21.84 31.85 33.49
N MET A 182 -21.17 33.01 33.52
CA MET A 182 -20.90 33.75 34.76
C MET A 182 -21.94 34.85 35.07
N GLY A 183 -22.84 35.15 34.13
CA GLY A 183 -23.88 36.17 34.29
C GLY A 183 -25.21 35.64 34.82
N GLY A 184 -25.21 35.05 36.03
CA GLY A 184 -26.38 34.46 36.68
C GLY A 184 -26.60 34.94 38.11
N GLY A 185 -26.59 36.26 38.34
CA GLY A 185 -26.86 36.85 39.65
C GLY A 185 -27.74 38.11 39.56
N GLY A 186 -29.06 37.91 39.64
CA GLY A 186 -30.06 38.80 40.24
C GLY A 186 -30.11 40.30 39.85
N GLY A 187 -31.21 40.70 39.20
CA GLY A 187 -31.64 42.10 39.17
C GLY A 187 -32.62 42.42 38.05
N GLY A 188 -33.92 42.29 38.33
CA GLY A 188 -34.98 42.24 37.32
C GLY A 188 -35.23 43.51 36.51
N ARG A 189 -35.78 43.30 35.31
CA ARG A 189 -36.87 44.08 34.71
C ARG A 189 -37.40 43.32 33.49
N LYS A 190 -38.69 43.01 33.52
CA LYS A 190 -39.44 42.36 32.43
C LYS A 190 -39.51 43.31 31.23
N VAL A 191 -39.13 42.84 30.04
CA VAL A 191 -39.65 43.39 28.77
C VAL A 191 -39.96 42.22 27.86
N ALA A 192 -41.13 42.30 27.25
CA ALA A 192 -41.89 41.21 26.65
C ALA A 192 -41.21 40.54 25.45
N ALA A 193 -41.31 39.21 25.44
CA ALA A 193 -41.16 38.37 24.26
C ALA A 193 -42.35 38.61 23.32
N SER A 194 -42.08 39.10 22.11
CA SER A 194 -42.91 38.84 20.92
C SER A 194 -42.36 39.40 19.59
N HIS A 195 -41.18 40.04 19.55
CA HIS A 195 -40.78 40.80 18.35
C HIS A 195 -39.53 40.30 17.60
N ILE A 196 -39.13 39.04 17.75
CA ILE A 196 -37.96 38.49 17.03
C ILE A 196 -38.24 37.04 16.61
N LEU A 197 -39.25 36.85 15.75
CA LEU A 197 -39.48 35.59 15.03
C LEU A 197 -39.92 35.84 13.58
N VAL A 198 -39.25 36.76 12.88
CA VAL A 198 -39.56 37.07 11.46
C VAL A 198 -38.30 37.21 10.57
N LYS A 199 -37.12 36.77 11.00
CA LYS A 199 -35.87 37.01 10.25
C LYS A 199 -34.99 35.79 9.97
N GLU A 200 -35.58 34.62 9.79
CA GLU A 200 -34.83 33.46 9.25
C GLU A 200 -35.19 33.09 7.81
N GLU A 201 -36.41 33.37 7.33
CA GLU A 201 -36.75 33.08 5.92
C GLU A 201 -36.07 34.03 4.92
N GLU A 202 -35.88 35.32 5.29
CA GLU A 202 -35.23 36.32 4.42
C GLU A 202 -33.74 36.04 4.20
N VAL A 203 -33.09 35.39 5.17
CA VAL A 203 -31.67 34.99 5.08
C VAL A 203 -31.51 33.79 4.17
N CYS A 204 -32.46 32.86 4.21
CA CYS A 204 -32.41 31.64 3.38
C CYS A 204 -32.63 31.96 1.90
N GLU A 205 -33.53 32.90 1.57
CA GLU A 205 -33.72 33.35 0.19
C GLU A 205 -32.55 34.19 -0.35
N LYS A 206 -31.93 35.05 0.48
CA LYS A 206 -30.70 35.75 0.08
C LYS A 206 -29.54 34.79 -0.19
N LEU A 207 -29.39 33.72 0.59
CA LEU A 207 -28.33 32.73 0.38
C LEU A 207 -28.54 31.90 -0.89
N LYS A 208 -29.80 31.57 -1.24
CA LYS A 208 -30.12 30.87 -2.49
C LYS A 208 -29.85 31.73 -3.72
N ALA A 209 -30.17 33.03 -3.66
CA ALA A 209 -29.88 33.96 -4.76
C ALA A 209 -28.37 34.11 -5.00
N GLU A 210 -27.56 34.17 -3.93
CA GLU A 210 -26.10 34.31 -4.03
C GLU A 210 -25.41 33.02 -4.53
N LEU A 211 -26.02 31.85 -4.31
CA LEU A 211 -25.54 30.57 -4.83
C LEU A 211 -25.89 30.36 -6.31
N ALA A 212 -26.98 30.94 -6.81
CA ALA A 212 -27.34 30.84 -8.23
C ALA A 212 -26.41 31.68 -9.13
N ASP A 213 -25.98 32.85 -8.65
CA ASP A 213 -25.08 33.74 -9.40
C ASP A 213 -23.68 33.11 -9.60
N LYS A 214 -23.14 32.48 -8.54
CA LYS A 214 -21.83 31.79 -8.61
C LYS A 214 -21.83 30.52 -9.46
N ALA A 215 -22.99 29.91 -9.70
CA ALA A 215 -23.11 28.76 -10.60
C ALA A 215 -23.05 29.18 -12.08
N GLY A 216 -23.56 30.37 -12.42
CA GLY A 216 -23.50 30.92 -13.78
C GLY A 216 -22.08 31.26 -14.24
N ASP A 217 -21.26 31.80 -13.33
CA ASP A 217 -19.86 32.15 -13.63
C ASP A 217 -18.96 30.92 -13.85
N ALA A 218 -19.29 29.79 -13.21
CA ALA A 218 -18.55 28.53 -13.36
C ALA A 218 -18.84 27.84 -14.71
N GLU A 219 -20.01 28.08 -15.31
CA GLU A 219 -20.37 27.57 -16.64
C GLU A 219 -19.76 28.45 -17.77
N ALA A 220 -19.68 29.77 -17.56
CA ALA A 220 -19.09 30.71 -18.51
C ALA A 220 -17.56 30.54 -18.70
N GLN A 221 -16.85 30.04 -17.68
CA GLN A 221 -15.41 29.74 -17.77
C GLN A 221 -15.09 28.39 -18.46
N ARG A 222 -16.10 27.64 -18.90
CA ARG A 222 -15.92 26.35 -19.59
C ARG A 222 -16.01 26.42 -21.12
N ILE A 223 -16.30 27.58 -21.70
CA ILE A 223 -16.44 27.80 -23.15
C ILE A 223 -15.36 28.78 -23.70
N GLN A 224 -14.29 29.05 -22.94
CA GLN A 224 -13.05 29.65 -23.47
C GLN A 224 -11.93 28.63 -23.43
#